data_AF-A0A916PCF0-F1
#
_entry.id   AF-A0A916PCF0-F1
#
_cell.length_a   1.000
_cell.length_b   1.000
_cell.length_c   1.000
_cell.angle_alpha   90.00
_cell.angle_beta   90.00
_cell.angle_gamma   90.00
#
_symmetry.space_group_name_H-M   'P 1'
#
loop_
_entity.id
_entity.type
_entity.pdbx_description
1 polymer ?
#
loop_
_entity_poly.entity_id
_entity_poly.type
_entity_poly.pdbx_seq_one_letter_code
_entity_poly.pdbx_strand_id
1 'polypeptide(L)'
;MIRRENDLDTIRFFYGSDGYIARLNEQIDTNYIVLQAGVGLRSILKFDVSRLPKNIIINRAEVTLYLKEKKKYKDGVDSILAGFITDVNLVKRSIGGFEGNYLGVRNPLDTIEYIIPLTTPVQRWVNGEANNGILVRSFSEVDNFDRLVFHYTDRKPKLKIYYTTKPGI
;
A
#
# COMPACT_ATOMS: atom_id res chain seq x y z
N MET A 1 38.96 3.29 -47.95
CA MET A 1 39.00 4.11 -46.72
C MET A 1 38.79 5.56 -47.11
N ILE A 2 37.57 6.10 -47.00
CA ILE A 2 37.32 7.55 -46.88
C ILE A 2 36.05 7.69 -46.02
N ARG A 3 36.23 7.93 -44.71
CA ARG A 3 35.15 8.40 -43.82
C ARG A 3 34.95 9.90 -44.13
N ARG A 4 33.71 10.34 -44.31
CA ARG A 4 33.39 11.77 -44.40
C ARG A 4 33.49 12.37 -42.99
N GLU A 5 34.35 13.37 -42.82
CA GLU A 5 34.67 14.03 -41.54
C GLU A 5 33.59 14.99 -41.00
N ASN A 6 32.32 14.86 -41.40
CA ASN A 6 31.28 15.84 -41.04
C ASN A 6 29.90 15.26 -40.72
N ASP A 7 29.76 13.95 -40.53
CA ASP A 7 28.51 13.42 -39.99
C ASP A 7 28.49 13.66 -38.49
N LEU A 8 27.64 14.61 -38.07
CA LEU A 8 27.45 14.99 -36.68
C LEU A 8 26.70 13.86 -35.96
N ASP A 9 27.46 12.96 -35.35
CA ASP A 9 26.93 11.80 -34.64
C ASP A 9 26.18 12.27 -33.38
N THR A 10 24.85 12.34 -33.47
CA THR A 10 24.02 12.90 -32.40
C THR A 10 23.64 11.79 -31.43
N ILE A 11 24.37 11.70 -30.33
CA ILE A 11 23.97 10.85 -29.20
C ILE A 11 22.84 11.59 -28.46
N ARG A 12 21.61 11.07 -28.55
CA ARG A 12 20.48 11.55 -27.74
C ARG A 12 20.39 10.73 -26.47
N PHE A 13 20.59 11.41 -25.34
CA PHE A 13 20.24 10.88 -24.03
C PHE A 13 18.79 11.25 -23.73
N PHE A 14 17.96 10.23 -23.52
CA PHE A 14 16.66 10.40 -22.89
C PHE A 14 16.84 10.14 -21.40
N TYR A 15 16.72 11.16 -20.57
CA TYR A 15 16.63 10.95 -19.13
C TYR A 15 15.22 10.45 -18.82
N GLY A 16 15.11 9.22 -18.28
CA GLY A 16 13.82 8.60 -17.98
C GLY A 16 13.15 9.17 -16.72
N SER A 17 13.94 9.75 -15.80
CA SER A 17 13.47 10.35 -14.56
C SER A 17 14.55 11.24 -13.92
N ASP A 18 14.10 12.19 -13.11
CA ASP A 18 14.99 12.96 -12.24
C ASP A 18 15.36 12.12 -11.01
N GLY A 19 16.65 12.04 -10.71
CA GLY A 19 17.15 11.43 -9.49
C GLY A 19 16.98 12.37 -8.31
N TYR A 20 16.61 11.83 -7.16
CA TYR A 20 16.42 12.61 -5.95
C TYR A 20 16.94 11.88 -4.71
N ILE A 21 17.29 12.64 -3.69
CA ILE A 21 17.63 12.10 -2.36
C ILE A 21 16.68 12.78 -1.37
N ALA A 22 15.84 11.99 -0.71
CA ALA A 22 15.04 12.47 0.41
C ALA A 22 15.45 11.82 1.72
N ARG A 23 15.23 12.57 2.79
CA ARG A 23 15.37 12.09 4.16
C ARG A 23 14.11 12.46 4.92
N LEU A 24 13.63 11.52 5.73
CA LEU A 24 12.56 11.79 6.67
C LEU A 24 13.15 12.57 7.85
N ASN A 25 12.80 13.85 7.97
CA ASN A 25 13.28 14.72 9.05
C ASN A 25 12.18 15.02 10.10
N GLU A 26 10.96 14.53 9.89
CA GLU A 26 9.81 14.75 10.78
C GLU A 26 9.57 13.51 11.67
N GLN A 27 9.19 13.75 12.92
CA GLN A 27 8.63 12.71 13.78
C GLN A 27 7.24 12.33 13.25
N ILE A 28 7.02 11.02 13.09
CA ILE A 28 5.74 10.50 12.61
C ILE A 28 4.71 10.62 13.74
N ASP A 29 3.64 11.37 13.48
CA ASP A 29 2.50 11.45 14.38
C ASP A 29 1.70 10.14 14.37
N THR A 30 1.72 9.44 15.50
CA THR A 30 1.04 8.14 15.67
C THR A 30 -0.48 8.24 15.79
N ASN A 31 -1.04 9.46 15.82
CA ASN A 31 -2.48 9.68 15.70
C ASN A 31 -3.02 9.44 14.29
N TYR A 32 -2.12 9.33 13.31
CA TYR A 32 -2.46 9.18 11.90
C TYR A 32 -1.75 7.96 11.30
N ILE A 33 -2.28 7.50 10.17
CA ILE A 33 -1.59 6.58 9.28
C ILE A 33 -0.91 7.45 8.22
N VAL A 34 0.42 7.39 8.16
CA VAL A 34 1.22 8.22 7.25
C VAL A 34 1.90 7.33 6.22
N LEU A 35 1.72 7.66 4.95
CA LEU A 35 2.43 7.07 3.82
C LEU A 35 3.23 8.17 3.13
N GLN A 36 4.51 7.92 2.85
CA GLN A 36 5.41 8.88 2.19
C GLN A 36 6.26 8.16 1.15
N ALA A 37 6.06 8.53 -0.11
CA ALA A 37 6.92 8.10 -1.21
C ALA A 37 8.28 8.82 -1.14
N GLY A 38 9.31 8.21 -1.72
CA GLY A 38 10.68 8.72 -1.76
C GLY A 38 11.52 8.50 -0.51
N VAL A 39 10.88 8.21 0.64
CA VAL A 39 11.56 7.76 1.88
C VAL A 39 11.06 6.39 2.38
N GLY A 40 10.14 5.76 1.64
CA GLY A 40 9.63 4.42 1.94
C GLY A 40 8.83 4.34 3.25
N LEU A 41 8.11 5.40 3.62
CA LEU A 41 7.28 5.35 4.83
C LEU A 41 5.98 4.60 4.52
N ARG A 42 5.83 3.46 5.18
CA ARG A 42 4.74 2.50 5.02
C ARG A 42 4.03 2.29 6.34
N SER A 43 2.79 1.80 6.30
CA SER A 43 2.03 1.48 7.52
C SER A 43 1.57 0.03 7.52
N ILE A 44 1.60 -0.62 8.68
CA ILE A 44 1.02 -1.96 8.87
C ILE A 44 -0.27 -1.84 9.65
N LEU A 45 -1.37 -2.35 9.08
CA LEU A 45 -2.66 -2.43 9.76
C LEU A 45 -2.91 -3.88 10.20
N LYS A 46 -3.16 -4.08 11.49
CA LYS A 46 -3.46 -5.39 12.06
C LYS A 46 -4.82 -5.34 12.74
N PHE A 47 -5.69 -6.29 12.37
CA PHE A 47 -7.04 -6.41 12.90
C PHE A 47 -7.15 -7.68 13.75
N ASP A 48 -7.80 -7.59 14.90
CA ASP A 48 -8.12 -8.77 15.69
C ASP A 48 -9.37 -9.47 15.11
N VAL A 49 -9.20 -10.71 14.67
CA VAL A 49 -10.26 -11.56 14.10
C VAL A 49 -10.62 -12.74 15.02
N SER A 50 -10.05 -12.79 16.23
CA SER A 50 -10.23 -13.90 17.18
C SER A 50 -11.68 -14.12 17.62
N ARG A 51 -12.52 -13.09 17.50
CA ARG A 51 -13.95 -13.12 17.87
C ARG A 51 -14.85 -13.69 16.77
N LEU A 52 -14.33 -13.96 15.58
CA LEU A 52 -15.12 -14.55 14.51
C LEU A 52 -15.48 -16.01 14.86
N PRO A 53 -16.70 -16.46 14.52
CA PRO A 53 -17.05 -17.87 14.69
C PRO A 53 -16.10 -18.77 13.88
N LYS A 54 -15.84 -19.97 14.41
CA LYS A 54 -15.12 -21.00 13.66
C LYS A 54 -16.00 -21.55 12.53
N ASN A 55 -15.37 -22.09 11.50
CA ASN A 55 -16.03 -22.76 10.38
C ASN A 55 -17.01 -21.87 9.59
N ILE A 56 -16.64 -20.61 9.37
CA ILE A 56 -17.36 -19.66 8.51
C ILE A 56 -16.71 -19.55 7.13
N ILE A 57 -17.49 -19.09 6.16
CA ILE A 57 -17.00 -18.68 4.84
C ILE A 57 -17.11 -17.16 4.76
N ILE A 58 -16.01 -16.49 4.44
CA ILE A 58 -15.95 -15.03 4.29
C ILE A 58 -16.40 -14.69 2.87
N ASN A 59 -17.56 -14.05 2.75
CA ASN A 59 -18.13 -13.65 1.46
C ASN A 59 -17.51 -12.34 0.98
N ARG A 60 -17.29 -11.41 1.91
CA ARG A 60 -16.66 -10.11 1.65
C ARG A 60 -16.01 -9.60 2.92
N ALA A 61 -14.79 -9.11 2.83
CA ALA A 61 -14.21 -8.30 3.89
C ALA A 61 -13.54 -7.08 3.28
N GLU A 62 -13.63 -5.94 3.97
CA GLU A 62 -13.02 -4.68 3.53
C GLU A 62 -12.71 -3.77 4.72
N VAL A 63 -11.67 -2.96 4.56
CA VAL A 63 -11.39 -1.84 5.47
C VAL A 63 -11.44 -0.55 4.69
N THR A 64 -12.01 0.49 5.28
CA THR A 64 -12.00 1.84 4.74
C THR A 64 -11.00 2.70 5.51
N LEU A 65 -10.09 3.34 4.79
CA LEU A 65 -9.24 4.42 5.29
C LEU A 65 -9.80 5.76 4.82
N TYR A 66 -9.64 6.78 5.66
CA TYR A 66 -10.14 8.12 5.38
C TYR A 66 -8.99 9.10 5.27
N LEU A 67 -8.82 9.66 4.08
CA LEU A 67 -7.79 10.64 3.78
C LEU A 67 -8.08 11.92 4.56
N LYS A 68 -7.08 12.36 5.33
CA LYS A 68 -7.08 13.63 6.05
C LYS A 68 -6.38 14.71 5.22
N GLU A 69 -5.21 14.37 4.69
CA GLU A 69 -4.35 15.30 3.98
C GLU A 69 -3.58 14.57 2.87
N LYS A 70 -3.45 15.24 1.72
CA LYS A 70 -2.64 14.81 0.59
C LYS A 70 -1.72 15.95 0.18
N LYS A 71 -0.40 15.72 0.19
CA LYS A 71 0.57 16.61 -0.46
C LYS A 71 1.14 15.91 -1.68
N LYS A 72 1.00 16.56 -2.84
CA LYS A 72 1.57 16.10 -4.10
C LYS A 72 2.75 16.95 -4.50
N TYR A 73 3.76 16.31 -5.06
CA TYR A 73 4.95 16.99 -5.57
C TYR A 73 5.17 16.78 -7.07
N LYS A 74 4.47 15.81 -7.66
CA LYS A 74 4.44 15.56 -9.11
C LYS A 74 3.06 15.05 -9.52
N ASP A 75 2.71 15.21 -10.80
CA ASP A 75 1.55 14.54 -11.39
C ASP A 75 1.79 13.03 -11.40
N GLY A 76 1.26 12.37 -10.37
CA GLY A 76 1.30 10.93 -10.17
C GLY A 76 -0.07 10.35 -9.88
N VAL A 77 -0.16 9.02 -9.95
CA VAL A 77 -1.39 8.28 -9.67
C VAL A 77 -1.70 8.38 -8.18
N ASP A 78 -2.88 8.93 -7.85
CA ASP A 78 -3.44 8.91 -6.50
C ASP A 78 -3.90 7.52 -6.14
N SER A 79 -3.00 6.69 -5.66
CA SER A 79 -3.35 5.33 -5.28
C SER A 79 -2.44 4.81 -4.18
N ILE A 80 -2.98 3.87 -3.42
CA ILE A 80 -2.23 3.11 -2.44
C ILE A 80 -2.15 1.66 -2.91
N LEU A 81 -1.09 0.97 -2.49
CA LEU A 81 -1.01 -0.47 -2.60
C LEU A 81 -1.18 -1.08 -1.22
N ALA A 82 -2.05 -2.09 -1.15
CA ALA A 82 -2.19 -2.93 0.03
C ALA A 82 -1.74 -4.36 -0.31
N GLY A 83 -1.01 -4.98 0.61
CA GLY A 83 -0.59 -6.38 0.51
C GLY A 83 -0.70 -7.03 1.88
N PHE A 84 -1.25 -8.24 1.95
CA PHE A 84 -1.26 -8.98 3.20
C PHE A 84 0.08 -9.67 3.44
N ILE A 85 0.49 -9.74 4.70
CA ILE A 85 1.84 -10.17 5.08
C ILE A 85 1.84 -11.68 5.35
N THR A 86 2.44 -12.45 4.46
CA THR A 86 2.66 -13.91 4.67
C THR A 86 4.01 -14.20 5.31
N ASP A 87 5.03 -13.40 5.03
CA ASP A 87 6.37 -13.51 5.61
C ASP A 87 6.84 -12.16 6.12
N VAL A 88 6.97 -12.05 7.45
CA VAL A 88 7.41 -10.83 8.14
C VAL A 88 8.88 -10.50 7.83
N ASN A 89 9.72 -11.50 7.53
CA ASN A 89 11.13 -11.30 7.25
C ASN A 89 11.33 -10.65 5.87
N LEU A 90 10.50 -11.00 4.88
CA LEU A 90 10.52 -10.34 3.57
C LEU A 90 10.14 -8.86 3.69
N VAL A 91 9.13 -8.53 4.51
CA VAL A 91 8.75 -7.13 4.76
C VAL A 91 9.90 -6.33 5.37
N LYS A 92 10.61 -6.91 6.34
CA LYS A 92 11.78 -6.26 6.97
C LYS A 92 12.96 -6.06 6.02
N ARG A 93 13.13 -6.97 5.05
CA ARG A 93 14.22 -6.93 4.06
C ARG A 93 13.89 -6.11 2.81
N SER A 94 12.62 -5.75 2.61
CA SER A 94 12.16 -4.99 1.45
C SER A 94 12.65 -3.53 1.50
N ILE A 95 13.77 -3.26 0.82
CA ILE A 95 14.43 -1.93 0.77
C ILE A 95 13.78 -1.01 -0.29
N GLY A 96 12.89 -1.50 -1.15
CA GLY A 96 12.31 -0.69 -2.23
C GLY A 96 11.19 -1.32 -3.05
N GLY A 97 10.85 -2.60 -2.82
CA GLY A 97 9.79 -3.28 -3.57
C GLY A 97 9.19 -4.39 -2.73
N PHE A 98 7.85 -4.47 -2.71
CA PHE A 98 7.12 -5.48 -1.95
C PHE A 98 7.06 -6.78 -2.74
N GLU A 99 7.41 -7.90 -2.11
CA GLU A 99 7.13 -9.25 -2.61
C GLU A 99 5.91 -9.79 -1.86
N GLY A 100 4.74 -9.76 -2.49
CA GLY A 100 3.50 -10.30 -1.92
C GLY A 100 2.30 -10.18 -2.86
N ASN A 101 1.22 -10.89 -2.53
CA ASN A 101 0.00 -10.89 -3.34
C ASN A 101 -0.73 -9.54 -3.19
N TYR A 102 -0.87 -8.84 -4.32
CA TYR A 102 -1.45 -7.50 -4.37
C TYR A 102 -2.97 -7.52 -4.18
N LEU A 103 -3.44 -6.63 -3.31
CA LEU A 103 -4.81 -6.15 -3.30
C LEU A 103 -4.72 -4.73 -3.87
N GLY A 104 -4.78 -4.62 -5.20
CA GLY A 104 -4.66 -3.32 -5.88
C GLY A 104 -5.80 -2.40 -5.44
N VAL A 105 -5.48 -1.27 -4.81
CA VAL A 105 -6.45 -0.25 -4.42
C VAL A 105 -6.17 1.01 -5.22
N ARG A 106 -6.71 1.04 -6.44
CA ARG A 106 -6.78 2.29 -7.19
C ARG A 106 -7.84 3.15 -6.52
N ASN A 107 -7.52 4.40 -6.14
CA ASN A 107 -8.56 5.39 -5.87
C ASN A 107 -9.06 5.88 -7.23
N PRO A 108 -10.22 5.42 -7.72
CA PRO A 108 -10.59 5.65 -9.10
C PRO A 108 -11.22 7.05 -9.29
N LEU A 109 -11.46 7.83 -8.23
CA LEU A 109 -12.45 8.91 -8.23
C LEU A 109 -12.10 10.14 -7.37
N ASP A 110 -10.83 10.35 -6.98
CA ASP A 110 -10.44 11.47 -6.09
C ASP A 110 -11.24 11.51 -4.77
N THR A 111 -11.68 10.34 -4.28
CA THR A 111 -12.44 10.28 -3.04
C THR A 111 -11.52 10.40 -1.81
N ILE A 112 -12.09 10.89 -0.72
CA ILE A 112 -11.44 10.84 0.60
C ILE A 112 -11.47 9.43 1.22
N GLU A 113 -12.18 8.48 0.60
CA GLU A 113 -12.35 7.12 1.11
C GLU A 113 -11.55 6.13 0.27
N TYR A 114 -10.69 5.36 0.93
CA TYR A 114 -9.88 4.31 0.31
C TYR A 114 -10.33 2.96 0.86
N ILE A 115 -10.95 2.14 0.01
CA ILE A 115 -11.50 0.85 0.38
C ILE A 115 -10.52 -0.24 -0.03
N ILE A 116 -10.01 -0.98 0.95
CA ILE A 116 -9.07 -2.07 0.75
C ILE A 116 -9.84 -3.40 0.88
N PRO A 117 -9.95 -4.22 -0.18
CA PRO A 117 -10.57 -5.52 -0.10
C PRO A 117 -9.68 -6.49 0.68
N LEU A 118 -10.26 -7.24 1.61
CA LEU A 118 -9.55 -8.13 2.55
C LEU A 118 -10.17 -9.52 2.66
N THR A 119 -11.07 -9.90 1.75
CA THR A 119 -11.75 -11.20 1.77
C THR A 119 -10.77 -12.37 1.89
N THR A 120 -9.77 -12.43 0.99
CA THR A 120 -8.76 -13.50 0.96
C THR A 120 -7.93 -13.59 2.25
N PRO A 121 -7.25 -12.51 2.72
CA PRO A 121 -6.47 -12.61 3.95
C PRO A 121 -7.32 -12.93 5.17
N VAL A 122 -8.52 -12.37 5.30
CA VAL A 122 -9.41 -12.69 6.44
C VAL A 122 -9.83 -14.15 6.41
N GLN A 123 -10.15 -14.72 5.25
CA GLN A 123 -10.46 -16.15 5.13
C GLN A 123 -9.28 -17.03 5.57
N ARG A 124 -8.05 -16.66 5.18
CA ARG A 124 -6.83 -17.39 5.57
C ARG A 124 -6.60 -17.35 7.08
N TRP A 125 -6.76 -16.18 7.70
CA TRP A 125 -6.63 -16.01 9.15
C TRP A 125 -7.67 -16.83 9.91
N VAL A 126 -8.92 -16.85 9.45
CA VAL A 126 -10.00 -17.67 10.04
C VAL A 126 -9.71 -19.17 9.88
N ASN A 127 -9.04 -19.57 8.79
CA ASN A 127 -8.61 -20.96 8.57
C ASN A 127 -7.37 -21.37 9.40
N GLY A 128 -6.81 -20.45 10.21
CA GLY A 128 -5.71 -20.75 11.14
C GLY A 128 -4.33 -20.23 10.71
N GLU A 129 -4.22 -19.48 9.60
CA GLU A 129 -2.96 -18.84 9.24
C GLU A 129 -2.62 -17.68 10.17
N ALA A 130 -1.33 -17.46 10.41
CA ALA A 130 -0.85 -16.35 11.21
C ALA A 130 -1.31 -14.99 10.65
N ASN A 131 -1.93 -14.17 11.50
CA ASN A 131 -2.33 -12.82 11.15
C ASN A 131 -1.19 -11.83 11.42
N ASN A 132 -0.41 -11.55 10.38
CA ASN A 132 0.65 -10.55 10.40
C ASN A 132 0.18 -9.16 9.94
N GLY A 133 -1.11 -9.01 9.63
CA GLY A 133 -1.71 -7.76 9.13
C GLY A 133 -1.51 -7.52 7.64
N ILE A 134 -1.77 -6.28 7.24
CA ILE A 134 -1.62 -5.77 5.88
C ILE A 134 -0.63 -4.62 5.87
N LEU A 135 0.27 -4.61 4.90
CA LEU A 135 1.09 -3.45 4.58
C LEU A 135 0.31 -2.54 3.65
N VAL A 136 0.32 -1.24 3.94
CA VAL A 136 -0.20 -0.18 3.09
C VAL A 136 0.94 0.76 2.74
N ARG A 137 1.04 1.15 1.46
CA ARG A 137 2.05 2.05 0.92
C ARG A 137 1.52 2.91 -0.21
N SER A 138 2.23 3.98 -0.57
CA SER A 138 1.95 4.75 -1.79
C SER A 138 2.18 3.88 -3.03
N PHE A 139 1.35 4.03 -4.07
CA PHE A 139 1.48 3.27 -5.32
C PHE A 139 2.83 3.56 -6.00
N SER A 140 3.18 4.84 -6.16
CA SER A 140 4.45 5.30 -6.73
C SER A 140 5.49 5.54 -5.63
N GLU A 141 5.73 4.56 -4.77
CA GLU A 141 6.62 4.70 -3.61
C GLU A 141 8.06 5.11 -3.98
N VAL A 142 8.61 4.57 -5.06
CA VAL A 142 10.02 4.75 -5.45
C VAL A 142 10.22 5.92 -6.42
N ASP A 143 9.17 6.31 -7.14
CA ASP A 143 9.27 7.26 -8.26
C ASP A 143 8.64 8.62 -7.95
N ASN A 144 8.18 8.84 -6.72
CA ASN A 144 7.46 10.06 -6.34
C ASN A 144 7.73 10.47 -4.87
N PHE A 145 7.24 11.64 -4.48
CA PHE A 145 7.38 12.23 -3.15
C PHE A 145 6.06 12.52 -2.44
N ASP A 146 4.97 11.95 -2.94
CA ASP A 146 3.66 12.22 -2.39
C ASP A 146 3.53 11.74 -0.94
N ARG A 147 2.84 12.56 -0.16
CA ARG A 147 2.48 12.30 1.23
C ARG A 147 0.98 12.08 1.33
N LEU A 148 0.58 10.95 1.89
CA LEU A 148 -0.81 10.66 2.21
C LEU A 148 -0.93 10.46 3.72
N VAL A 149 -1.80 11.25 4.34
CA VAL A 149 -2.11 11.16 5.77
C VAL A 149 -3.57 10.74 5.89
N PHE A 150 -3.80 9.65 6.60
CA PHE A 150 -5.13 9.13 6.89
C PHE A 150 -5.43 9.22 8.39
N HIS A 151 -6.71 9.38 8.70
CA HIS A 151 -7.20 9.34 10.07
C HIS A 151 -6.93 7.98 10.75
N TYR A 152 -6.63 8.00 12.05
CA TYR A 152 -6.50 6.77 12.84
C TYR A 152 -7.10 6.88 14.25
N THR A 153 -6.64 7.79 15.11
CA THR A 153 -7.21 7.87 16.48
C THR A 153 -8.59 8.51 16.50
N ASP A 154 -8.76 9.59 15.74
CA ASP A 154 -10.01 10.34 15.60
C ASP A 154 -11.04 9.64 14.72
N ARG A 155 -10.60 8.90 13.69
CA ARG A 155 -11.45 8.04 12.87
C ARG A 155 -10.76 6.71 12.56
N LYS A 156 -10.86 5.79 13.52
CA LYS A 156 -10.22 4.48 13.44
C LYS A 156 -10.74 3.64 12.27
N PRO A 157 -9.86 3.06 11.43
CA PRO A 157 -10.26 2.13 10.39
C PRO A 157 -11.03 0.94 10.97
N LYS A 158 -12.15 0.59 10.33
CA LYS A 158 -13.00 -0.52 10.73
C LYS A 158 -13.00 -1.59 9.65
N LEU A 159 -12.66 -2.82 10.04
CA LEU A 159 -12.79 -4.00 9.20
C LEU A 159 -14.25 -4.46 9.22
N LYS A 160 -14.91 -4.40 8.06
CA LYS A 160 -16.26 -4.95 7.86
C LYS A 160 -16.13 -6.34 7.26
N ILE A 161 -16.85 -7.31 7.82
CA ILE A 161 -16.80 -8.72 7.41
C ILE A 161 -18.22 -9.23 7.24
N TYR A 162 -18.51 -9.75 6.06
CA TYR A 162 -19.74 -10.45 5.70
C TYR A 162 -19.41 -11.92 5.54
N TYR A 163 -20.06 -12.78 6.32
CA TYR A 163 -19.77 -14.20 6.35
C TYR A 163 -21.05 -15.05 6.43
N THR A 164 -20.92 -16.31 6.06
CA THR A 164 -21.94 -17.34 6.24
C THR A 164 -21.39 -18.44 7.14
N THR A 165 -22.23 -18.95 8.03
CA THR A 165 -21.91 -20.14 8.83
C THR A 165 -22.10 -21.37 7.95
N LYS A 166 -21.13 -22.29 7.93
CA LYS A 166 -21.36 -23.58 7.28
C LYS A 166 -22.46 -24.33 8.04
N PRO A 167 -23.36 -25.05 7.35
CA PRO A 167 -24.29 -25.96 8.00
C PRO A 167 -23.51 -26.91 8.92
N GLY A 168 -24.02 -27.15 10.13
CA GLY A 168 -23.50 -28.23 10.96
C GLY A 168 -23.60 -29.55 10.19
N ILE A 169 -22.52 -30.33 10.19
CA ILE A 169 -22.56 -31.75 9.80
C ILE A 169 -23.15 -32.52 10.97
#